data_AF-A0A6A4GAF9-F1
#
_entry.id   AF-A0A6A4GAF9-F1
#
_cell.length_a   1.000
_cell.length_b   1.000
_cell.length_c   1.000
_cell.angle_alpha   90.00
_cell.angle_beta   90.00
_cell.angle_gamma   90.00
#
_symmetry.space_group_name_H-M   'P 1'
#
loop_
_entity.id
_entity.type
_entity.pdbx_description
1 polymer ?
#
loop_
_entity_poly.entity_id
_entity_poly.type
_entity_poly.pdbx_seq_one_letter_code
_entity_poly.pdbx_strand_id
1 'polypeptide(L)'
;MITDLHFNMCNLERSYLLNSQVGNLSERITQNISPNLSYACHFWGSHIICTQTKQSYAMLEPLLQKFITKVLLFWMEVLSILGKVDVISETARALLEFSNPMEAWETDLQNILKEMQQFIHVFGRMIGDATPHLYISAIPFIPKESVILQPFISQMNRLLIICRGQRYSWPSQQAVLTGHTADVSSVEFSPDGKRIVSGSYDHTLRIWNAETGMIIGEPMQGHTSWVTSVVFSPDGEKIVSGSSDQTLHIWNAETRMIIGEPLQGHTLQVTSAAFSPDGKRIVSGSDDKTLHIWNAETGMIIGE
;
A
#
# COMPACT_ATOMS: atom_id res chain seq x y z
N MET A 1 20.42 -18.28 7.90
CA MET A 1 19.38 -17.26 7.70
C MET A 1 19.96 -15.85 7.65
N ILE A 2 20.41 -15.22 8.76
CA ILE A 2 21.03 -13.88 8.66
C ILE A 2 22.31 -13.91 7.79
N THR A 3 23.05 -15.01 7.81
CA THR A 3 24.23 -15.25 6.96
C THR A 3 23.94 -15.30 5.47
N ASP A 4 22.69 -15.51 5.09
CA ASP A 4 22.28 -15.73 3.70
C ASP A 4 21.82 -14.42 3.05
N LEU A 5 21.69 -13.35 3.83
CA LEU A 5 21.34 -12.01 3.37
C LEU A 5 22.60 -11.23 3.02
N HIS A 6 22.63 -10.68 1.80
CA HIS A 6 23.72 -9.85 1.32
C HIS A 6 23.20 -8.85 0.27
N PHE A 7 24.01 -7.85 -0.05
CA PHE A 7 23.72 -6.92 -1.13
C PHE A 7 23.48 -7.66 -2.44
N ASN A 8 22.46 -7.23 -3.18
CA ASN A 8 22.15 -7.75 -4.51
C ASN A 8 21.78 -9.24 -4.50
N MET A 9 20.75 -9.58 -3.71
CA MET A 9 20.30 -10.94 -3.44
C MET A 9 20.07 -11.78 -4.72
N CYS A 10 19.64 -11.17 -5.82
CA CYS A 10 19.38 -11.87 -7.08
C CYS A 10 20.32 -11.44 -8.23
N ASN A 11 21.48 -10.86 -7.91
CA ASN A 11 22.49 -10.44 -8.89
C ASN A 11 21.92 -9.58 -10.02
N LEU A 12 21.03 -8.64 -9.70
CA LEU A 12 20.48 -7.67 -10.63
C LEU A 12 21.58 -6.74 -11.13
N GLU A 13 21.89 -6.84 -12.42
CA GLU A 13 23.03 -6.15 -13.04
C GLU A 13 22.70 -4.68 -13.39
N ARG A 14 21.43 -4.38 -13.61
CA ARG A 14 20.95 -3.12 -14.22
C ARG A 14 19.84 -2.53 -13.37
N SER A 15 19.98 -1.25 -13.04
CA SER A 15 18.97 -0.52 -12.27
C SER A 15 17.87 0.12 -13.13
N TYR A 16 18.12 0.32 -14.43
CA TYR A 16 17.16 0.96 -15.33
C TYR A 16 16.09 0.00 -15.88
N LEU A 17 16.18 -1.29 -15.55
CA LEU A 17 15.17 -2.28 -15.89
C LEU A 17 14.21 -2.44 -14.72
N LEU A 18 12.92 -2.51 -15.04
CA LEU A 18 11.92 -2.97 -14.08
C LEU A 18 12.19 -4.42 -13.72
N ASN A 19 11.81 -4.83 -12.52
CA ASN A 19 11.84 -6.22 -12.08
C ASN A 19 11.13 -7.14 -13.09
N SER A 20 10.00 -6.68 -13.66
CA SER A 20 9.25 -7.38 -14.72
C SER A 20 9.97 -7.52 -16.06
N GLN A 21 10.99 -6.69 -16.32
CA GLN A 21 11.80 -6.71 -17.55
C GLN A 21 13.09 -7.53 -17.39
N VAL A 22 13.41 -7.97 -16.17
CA VAL A 22 14.59 -8.77 -15.90
C VAL A 22 14.32 -10.22 -16.26
N GLY A 23 15.22 -10.77 -17.08
CA GLY A 23 15.86 -11.98 -16.59
C GLY A 23 15.54 -13.24 -17.33
N ASN A 24 14.71 -14.18 -16.86
CA ASN A 24 15.06 -15.13 -15.78
C ASN A 24 15.01 -14.68 -14.31
N LEU A 25 14.30 -13.59 -13.97
CA LEU A 25 14.21 -13.16 -12.56
C LEU A 25 13.65 -14.26 -11.65
N SER A 26 12.60 -14.97 -12.08
CA SER A 26 11.99 -16.05 -11.29
C SER A 26 12.99 -17.17 -10.97
N GLU A 27 13.86 -17.52 -11.93
CA GLU A 27 14.88 -18.54 -11.75
C GLU A 27 15.95 -18.08 -10.75
N ARG A 28 16.40 -16.81 -10.88
CA ARG A 28 17.33 -16.18 -9.94
C ARG A 28 16.75 -16.14 -8.51
N ILE A 29 15.45 -15.83 -8.36
CA ILE A 29 14.78 -15.87 -7.06
C ILE A 29 14.86 -17.28 -6.46
N THR A 30 14.51 -18.32 -7.21
CA THR A 30 14.55 -19.70 -6.70
C THR A 30 15.95 -20.18 -6.34
N GLN A 31 16.98 -19.69 -7.05
CA GLN A 31 18.38 -20.06 -6.80
C GLN A 31 18.97 -19.35 -5.58
N ASN A 32 18.61 -18.08 -5.34
CA ASN A 32 19.25 -17.26 -4.31
C ASN A 32 18.40 -17.07 -3.04
N ILE A 33 17.07 -17.22 -3.12
CA ILE A 33 16.15 -17.05 -2.00
C ILE A 33 15.52 -18.40 -1.68
N SER A 34 16.04 -19.07 -0.64
CA SER A 34 15.49 -20.35 -0.19
C SER A 34 14.04 -20.22 0.32
N PRO A 35 13.22 -21.29 0.27
CA PRO A 35 11.88 -21.27 0.84
C PRO A 35 11.84 -20.86 2.32
N ASN A 36 12.84 -21.29 3.10
CA ASN A 36 12.97 -20.93 4.52
C ASN A 36 13.26 -19.44 4.71
N LEU A 37 14.14 -18.86 3.88
CA LEU A 37 14.44 -17.43 3.93
C LEU A 37 13.21 -16.61 3.51
N SER A 38 12.55 -17.00 2.41
CA SER A 38 11.30 -16.36 1.97
C SER A 38 10.26 -16.38 3.10
N TYR A 39 10.00 -17.55 3.69
CA TYR A 39 9.06 -17.68 4.81
C TYR A 39 9.45 -16.80 5.99
N ALA A 40 10.73 -16.81 6.41
CA ALA A 40 11.20 -15.99 7.50
C ALA A 40 11.02 -14.50 7.22
N CYS A 41 11.35 -14.02 6.01
CA CYS A 41 11.15 -12.62 5.62
C CYS A 41 9.68 -12.21 5.61
N HIS A 42 8.77 -13.12 5.26
CA HIS A 42 7.34 -12.82 5.21
C HIS A 42 6.67 -12.79 6.58
N PHE A 43 6.98 -13.76 7.45
CA PHE A 43 6.11 -14.07 8.58
C PHE A 43 6.70 -13.79 9.96
N TRP A 44 7.97 -13.40 10.07
CA TRP A 44 8.61 -13.19 11.38
C TRP A 44 7.86 -12.13 12.22
N GLY A 45 7.39 -11.04 11.59
CA GLY A 45 6.59 -10.00 12.24
C GLY A 45 5.28 -10.54 12.81
N SER A 46 4.55 -11.34 12.02
CA SER A 46 3.32 -12.01 12.44
C SER A 46 3.54 -12.92 13.65
N HIS A 47 4.62 -13.71 13.64
CA HIS A 47 4.95 -14.60 14.75
C HIS A 47 5.20 -13.85 16.05
N ILE A 48 5.90 -12.72 16.01
CA ILE A 48 6.15 -11.90 17.21
C ILE A 48 4.83 -11.44 17.83
N ILE A 49 3.92 -10.88 17.03
CA ILE A 49 2.64 -10.34 17.50
C ILE A 49 1.80 -11.44 18.16
N CYS A 50 1.77 -12.64 17.57
CA CYS A 50 0.99 -13.76 18.09
C CYS A 50 1.53 -14.32 19.42
N THR A 51 2.79 -14.07 19.77
CA THR A 51 3.44 -14.67 20.96
C THR A 51 3.16 -13.95 22.29
N GLN A 52 2.35 -12.88 22.31
CA GLN A 52 1.67 -12.18 23.44
C GLN A 52 2.19 -12.38 24.89
N THR A 53 3.50 -12.41 25.15
CA THR A 53 4.03 -12.64 26.51
C THR A 53 4.93 -11.51 26.97
N LYS A 54 4.69 -11.00 28.19
CA LYS A 54 5.48 -9.95 28.86
C LYS A 54 6.95 -10.31 29.09
N GLN A 55 7.32 -11.58 29.00
CA GLN A 55 8.72 -12.04 29.07
C GLN A 55 9.45 -11.95 27.72
N SER A 56 8.73 -11.79 26.59
CA SER A 56 9.32 -11.72 25.25
C SER A 56 10.12 -10.43 25.02
N TYR A 57 9.76 -9.32 25.68
CA TYR A 57 10.27 -7.98 25.35
C TYR A 57 11.77 -7.78 25.61
N ALA A 58 12.25 -8.15 26.80
CA ALA A 58 13.67 -8.01 27.15
C ALA A 58 14.58 -8.86 26.24
N MET A 59 14.05 -9.94 25.68
CA MET A 59 14.74 -10.76 24.69
C MET A 59 14.59 -10.21 23.27
N LEU A 60 13.46 -9.58 22.95
CA LEU A 60 13.12 -9.11 21.62
C LEU A 60 13.83 -7.81 21.25
N GLU A 61 13.95 -6.87 22.19
CA GLU A 61 14.61 -5.58 21.97
C GLU A 61 16.03 -5.70 21.37
N PRO A 62 16.98 -6.47 21.95
CA PRO A 62 18.30 -6.62 21.35
C PRO A 62 18.27 -7.34 19.99
N LEU A 63 17.28 -8.22 19.75
CA LEU A 63 17.09 -8.88 18.47
C LEU A 63 16.56 -7.91 17.41
N LEU A 64 15.62 -7.03 17.76
CA LEU A 64 15.10 -5.97 16.89
C LEU A 64 16.19 -4.95 16.57
N GLN A 65 16.98 -4.53 17.57
CA GLN A 65 18.09 -3.62 17.33
C GLN A 65 19.12 -4.24 16.38
N LYS A 66 19.45 -5.53 16.56
CA LYS A 66 20.31 -6.28 15.64
C LYS A 66 19.69 -6.41 14.25
N PHE A 67 18.38 -6.61 14.18
CA PHE A 67 17.64 -6.68 12.91
C PHE A 67 17.73 -5.34 12.17
N ILE A 68 17.40 -4.23 12.81
CA ILE A 68 17.48 -2.89 12.22
C ILE A 68 18.89 -2.58 11.73
N THR A 69 19.90 -2.89 12.54
CA THR A 69 21.29 -2.51 12.26
C THR A 69 22.00 -3.40 11.25
N LYS A 70 21.54 -4.64 11.02
CA LYS A 70 22.27 -5.62 10.17
C LYS A 70 21.42 -6.34 9.12
N VAL A 71 20.10 -6.28 9.23
CA VAL A 71 19.18 -7.15 8.47
C VAL A 71 18.17 -6.34 7.68
N LEU A 72 17.65 -5.25 8.25
CA LEU A 72 16.56 -4.45 7.70
C LEU A 72 16.75 -4.11 6.22
N LEU A 73 17.94 -3.64 5.83
CA LEU A 73 18.22 -3.26 4.45
C LEU A 73 18.04 -4.44 3.48
N PHE A 74 18.66 -5.58 3.77
CA PHE A 74 18.59 -6.77 2.91
C PHE A 74 17.23 -7.47 2.99
N TRP A 75 16.54 -7.36 4.13
CA TRP A 75 15.17 -7.82 4.26
C TRP A 75 14.22 -7.03 3.36
N MET A 76 14.36 -5.70 3.30
CA MET A 76 13.59 -4.87 2.36
C MET A 76 13.92 -5.22 0.91
N GLU A 77 15.18 -5.52 0.60
CA GLU A 77 15.59 -5.97 -0.74
C GLU A 77 14.88 -7.27 -1.13
N VAL A 78 14.91 -8.29 -0.26
CA VAL A 78 14.23 -9.57 -0.50
C VAL A 78 12.73 -9.37 -0.72
N LEU A 79 12.07 -8.61 0.15
CA LEU A 79 10.64 -8.35 0.02
C LEU A 79 10.29 -7.53 -1.23
N SER A 80 11.14 -6.58 -1.62
CA SER A 80 11.04 -5.86 -2.89
C SER A 80 11.12 -6.81 -4.09
N ILE A 81 12.11 -7.70 -4.14
CA ILE A 81 12.28 -8.67 -5.24
C ILE A 81 11.09 -9.64 -5.33
N LEU A 82 10.54 -10.03 -4.18
CA LEU A 82 9.39 -10.93 -4.10
C LEU A 82 8.05 -10.24 -4.42
N GLY A 83 8.05 -8.92 -4.66
CA GLY A 83 6.82 -8.15 -4.90
C GLY A 83 5.95 -8.02 -3.64
N LYS A 84 6.59 -7.96 -2.47
CA LYS A 84 5.99 -8.06 -1.13
C LYS A 84 6.40 -6.91 -0.22
N VAL A 85 6.53 -5.72 -0.81
CA VAL A 85 6.92 -4.47 -0.12
C VAL A 85 5.89 -4.09 0.95
N ASP A 86 4.62 -4.45 0.76
CA ASP A 86 3.53 -4.31 1.73
C ASP A 86 3.81 -5.03 3.06
N VAL A 87 4.52 -6.14 3.05
CA VAL A 87 4.89 -6.85 4.28
C VAL A 87 5.79 -6.00 5.19
N ILE A 88 6.59 -5.10 4.61
CA ILE A 88 7.53 -4.24 5.36
C ILE A 88 6.75 -3.30 6.28
N SER A 89 5.78 -2.60 5.70
CA SER A 89 4.94 -1.64 6.41
C SER A 89 3.95 -2.32 7.35
N GLU A 90 3.38 -3.46 6.96
CA GLU A 90 2.52 -4.24 7.85
C GLU A 90 3.26 -4.69 9.10
N THR A 91 4.50 -5.16 8.93
CA THR A 91 5.36 -5.55 10.06
C THR A 91 5.69 -4.34 10.94
N ALA A 92 6.07 -3.20 10.33
CA ALA A 92 6.40 -1.99 11.08
C ALA A 92 5.20 -1.45 11.87
N ARG A 93 4.02 -1.37 11.23
CA ARG A 93 2.76 -0.96 11.86
C ARG A 93 2.40 -1.88 13.01
N ALA A 94 2.46 -3.19 12.80
CA ALA A 94 2.06 -4.13 13.82
C ALA A 94 3.02 -4.15 15.02
N LEU A 95 4.33 -3.92 14.81
CA LEU A 95 5.28 -3.71 15.90
C LEU A 95 5.02 -2.39 16.64
N LEU A 96 4.63 -1.32 15.94
CA LEU A 96 4.22 -0.06 16.58
C LEU A 96 2.95 -0.22 17.41
N GLU A 97 1.92 -0.87 16.88
CA GLU A 97 0.68 -1.19 17.59
C GLU A 97 0.96 -2.07 18.82
N PHE A 98 1.87 -3.04 18.68
CA PHE A 98 2.33 -3.88 19.78
C PHE A 98 3.10 -3.07 20.85
N SER A 99 3.78 -1.99 20.47
CA SER A 99 4.50 -1.09 21.38
C SER A 99 3.60 -0.05 22.09
N ASN A 100 2.47 0.35 21.49
CA ASN A 100 1.66 1.51 21.91
C ASN A 100 0.95 1.36 23.28
N PRO A 101 0.53 0.16 23.75
CA PRO A 101 -0.08 -0.02 25.07
C PRO A 101 0.92 0.02 26.24
N MET A 102 2.23 0.03 25.97
CA MET A 102 3.25 -0.25 26.97
C MET A 102 4.35 0.82 26.93
N GLU A 103 4.50 1.59 28.00
CA GLU A 103 5.49 2.66 28.22
C GLU A 103 6.98 2.20 28.20
N ALA A 104 7.30 1.04 27.59
CA ALA A 104 8.52 0.29 27.86
C ALA A 104 9.50 0.15 26.69
N TRP A 105 9.20 0.66 25.48
CA TRP A 105 10.17 0.65 24.39
C TRP A 105 11.00 1.93 24.42
N GLU A 106 12.31 1.84 24.19
CA GLU A 106 13.12 3.03 23.94
C GLU A 106 12.52 3.84 22.78
N THR A 107 12.41 5.15 22.97
CA THR A 107 11.88 6.11 21.97
C THR A 107 12.53 5.92 20.60
N ASP A 108 13.79 5.48 20.57
CA ASP A 108 14.57 5.26 19.36
C ASP A 108 14.00 4.13 18.48
N LEU A 109 13.55 3.01 19.07
CA LEU A 109 12.95 1.91 18.30
C LEU A 109 11.61 2.31 17.67
N GLN A 110 10.77 3.05 18.41
CA GLN A 110 9.53 3.57 17.87
C GLN A 110 9.77 4.57 16.73
N ASN A 111 10.79 5.43 16.87
CA ASN A 111 11.20 6.35 15.82
C ASN A 111 11.68 5.61 14.57
N ILE A 112 12.48 4.55 14.73
CA ILE A 112 12.93 3.71 13.62
C ILE A 112 11.76 3.06 12.89
N LEU A 113 10.79 2.48 13.61
CA LEU A 113 9.62 1.86 12.99
C LEU A 113 8.75 2.89 12.24
N LYS A 114 8.57 4.09 12.79
CA LYS A 114 7.88 5.20 12.09
C LYS A 114 8.64 5.62 10.83
N GLU A 115 9.96 5.75 10.90
CA GLU A 115 10.78 6.08 9.73
C GLU A 115 10.81 4.97 8.69
N MET A 116 10.74 3.70 9.10
CA MET A 116 10.57 2.57 8.19
C MET A 116 9.26 2.69 7.41
N GLN A 117 8.15 3.05 8.07
CA GLN A 117 6.90 3.34 7.37
C GLN A 117 7.08 4.50 6.39
N GLN A 118 7.63 5.64 6.82
CA GLN A 118 7.84 6.78 5.92
C GLN A 118 8.74 6.44 4.72
N PHE A 119 9.77 5.62 4.93
CA PHE A 119 10.63 5.12 3.88
C PHE A 119 9.84 4.34 2.82
N ILE A 120 8.96 3.42 3.25
CA ILE A 120 8.12 2.64 2.34
C ILE A 120 7.04 3.48 1.67
N HIS A 121 6.47 4.47 2.35
CA HIS A 121 5.53 5.41 1.71
C HIS A 121 6.18 6.18 0.55
N VAL A 122 7.43 6.62 0.72
CA VAL A 122 8.13 7.44 -0.28
C VAL A 122 8.76 6.59 -1.39
N PHE A 123 9.37 5.46 -1.04
CA PHE A 123 10.17 4.65 -1.97
C PHE A 123 9.58 3.29 -2.30
N GLY A 124 8.51 2.86 -1.64
CA GLY A 124 7.94 1.51 -1.75
C GLY A 124 7.58 1.12 -3.17
N ARG A 125 6.88 1.99 -3.91
CA ARG A 125 6.57 1.78 -5.33
C ARG A 125 7.84 1.62 -6.17
N MET A 126 8.79 2.53 -5.99
CA MET A 126 10.05 2.54 -6.74
C MET A 126 10.84 1.25 -6.55
N ILE A 127 11.00 0.81 -5.29
CA ILE A 127 11.74 -0.42 -5.00
C ILE A 127 10.93 -1.66 -5.36
N GLY A 128 9.59 -1.62 -5.30
CA GLY A 128 8.74 -2.73 -5.77
C GLY A 128 8.85 -2.93 -7.28
N ASP A 129 8.87 -1.84 -8.05
CA ASP A 129 8.98 -1.85 -9.51
C ASP A 129 10.40 -2.18 -9.98
N ALA A 130 11.44 -1.69 -9.29
CA ALA A 130 12.84 -1.92 -9.63
C ALA A 130 13.73 -1.96 -8.37
N THR A 131 14.02 -3.16 -7.87
CA THR A 131 14.76 -3.37 -6.61
C THR A 131 16.08 -2.60 -6.49
N PRO A 132 16.95 -2.48 -7.53
CA PRO A 132 18.23 -1.79 -7.40
C PRO A 132 18.09 -0.32 -6.97
N HIS A 133 16.93 0.30 -7.20
CA HIS A 133 16.64 1.65 -6.75
C HIS A 133 16.64 1.79 -5.22
N LEU A 134 16.51 0.70 -4.46
CA LEU A 134 16.76 0.70 -3.01
C LEU A 134 18.12 1.34 -2.70
N TYR A 135 19.15 1.00 -3.47
CA TYR A 135 20.51 1.44 -3.23
C TYR A 135 20.89 2.75 -3.91
N ILE A 136 20.41 2.98 -5.14
CA ILE A 136 20.83 4.13 -5.94
C ILE A 136 19.90 5.34 -5.84
N SER A 137 18.69 5.16 -5.29
CA SER A 137 17.67 6.22 -5.21
C SER A 137 17.04 6.33 -3.83
N ALA A 138 16.68 5.24 -3.17
CA ALA A 138 16.02 5.34 -1.87
C ALA A 138 17.02 5.78 -0.78
N ILE A 139 18.09 5.02 -0.55
CA ILE A 139 19.08 5.33 0.51
C ILE A 139 19.71 6.73 0.36
N PRO A 140 20.22 7.14 -0.83
CA PRO A 140 20.87 8.44 -0.96
C PRO A 140 19.95 9.63 -0.65
N PHE A 141 18.63 9.46 -0.84
CA PHE A 141 17.62 10.50 -0.66
C PHE A 141 16.88 10.41 0.68
N ILE A 142 17.29 9.50 1.58
CA ILE A 142 16.83 9.52 2.96
C ILE A 142 17.20 10.88 3.59
N PRO A 143 16.31 11.49 4.39
CA PRO A 143 16.58 12.77 5.03
C PRO A 143 17.83 12.72 5.91
N LYS A 144 18.57 13.82 5.97
CA LYS A 144 19.86 13.87 6.70
C LYS A 144 19.75 13.56 8.19
N GLU A 145 18.61 13.89 8.80
CA GLU A 145 18.36 13.70 10.23
C GLU A 145 17.69 12.35 10.56
N SER A 146 17.48 11.51 9.54
CA SER A 146 16.84 10.20 9.70
C SER A 146 17.70 9.25 10.54
N VAL A 147 17.07 8.59 11.51
CA VAL A 147 17.72 7.60 12.38
C VAL A 147 18.09 6.32 11.65
N ILE A 148 17.40 5.98 10.56
CA ILE A 148 17.69 4.78 9.75
C ILE A 148 18.85 4.97 8.76
N LEU A 149 19.27 6.21 8.50
CA LEU A 149 20.33 6.51 7.52
C LEU A 149 21.69 5.93 7.92
N GLN A 150 22.13 6.16 9.16
CA GLN A 150 23.44 5.69 9.63
C GLN A 150 23.56 4.15 9.61
N PRO A 151 22.57 3.38 10.11
CA PRO A 151 22.54 1.93 9.93
C PRO A 151 22.74 1.49 8.47
N PHE A 152 22.07 2.12 7.51
CA PHE A 152 22.20 1.74 6.09
C PHE A 152 23.56 2.11 5.51
N ILE A 153 24.09 3.29 5.83
CA ILE A 153 25.42 3.69 5.39
C ILE A 153 26.49 2.74 5.93
N SER A 154 26.39 2.34 7.20
CA SER A 154 27.36 1.44 7.82
C SER A 154 27.42 0.03 7.19
N GLN A 155 26.33 -0.38 6.54
CA GLN A 155 26.20 -1.67 5.87
C GLN A 155 26.69 -1.65 4.41
N MET A 156 27.03 -0.47 3.86
CA MET A 156 27.41 -0.30 2.46
C MET A 156 28.78 0.35 2.30
N ASN A 157 29.65 -0.28 1.51
CA ASN A 157 31.00 0.22 1.27
C ASN A 157 31.06 1.35 0.23
N ARG A 158 30.03 1.52 -0.61
CA ARG A 158 29.99 2.50 -1.71
C ARG A 158 28.57 2.99 -1.95
N LEU A 159 28.20 4.10 -1.31
CA LEU A 159 26.92 4.77 -1.51
C LEU A 159 27.10 6.07 -2.28
N LEU A 160 26.10 6.41 -3.08
CA LEU A 160 25.95 7.76 -3.62
C LEU A 160 25.66 8.72 -2.46
N ILE A 161 26.36 9.85 -2.43
CA ILE A 161 26.16 10.91 -1.44
C ILE A 161 25.65 12.15 -2.15
N ILE A 162 24.55 12.71 -1.66
CA ILE A 162 23.99 13.96 -2.17
C ILE A 162 24.81 15.13 -1.59
N CYS A 163 25.59 15.80 -2.45
CA CYS A 163 26.41 16.92 -2.01
C CYS A 163 25.59 18.21 -1.75
N ARG A 164 24.44 18.38 -2.41
CA ARG A 164 23.56 19.56 -2.30
C ARG A 164 22.10 19.17 -2.51
N GLY A 165 21.18 19.82 -1.78
CA GLY A 165 19.73 19.63 -1.96
C GLY A 165 19.12 18.43 -1.25
N GLN A 166 19.88 17.75 -0.37
CA GLN A 166 19.33 16.71 0.49
C GLN A 166 18.32 17.32 1.47
N ARG A 167 17.17 16.67 1.62
CA ARG A 167 16.14 17.10 2.57
C ARG A 167 16.58 16.80 4.00
N TYR A 168 16.14 17.62 4.95
CA TYR A 168 16.39 17.41 6.38
C TYR A 168 15.33 16.52 7.01
N SER A 169 14.09 16.63 6.54
CA SER A 169 12.95 15.82 6.96
C SER A 169 12.24 15.13 5.78
N TRP A 170 11.42 14.13 6.11
CA TRP A 170 10.53 13.49 5.15
C TRP A 170 9.54 14.49 4.54
N PRO A 171 9.22 14.39 3.23
CA PRO A 171 8.24 15.28 2.62
C PRO A 171 6.83 15.06 3.15
N SER A 172 6.04 16.14 3.20
CA SER A 172 4.61 16.06 3.54
C SER A 172 3.79 15.34 2.45
N GLN A 173 4.19 15.49 1.18
CA GLN A 173 3.64 14.72 0.08
C GLN A 173 4.32 13.35 0.04
N GLN A 174 3.56 12.29 0.33
CA GLN A 174 4.08 10.93 0.47
C GLN A 174 4.25 10.21 -0.87
N ALA A 175 3.22 10.24 -1.72
CA ALA A 175 3.24 9.57 -3.02
C ALA A 175 2.43 10.33 -4.08
N VAL A 176 2.78 10.12 -5.35
CA VAL A 176 1.95 10.49 -6.51
C VAL A 176 1.45 9.21 -7.16
N LEU A 177 0.14 8.99 -7.08
CA LEU A 177 -0.51 7.81 -7.65
C LEU A 177 -0.83 8.08 -9.12
N THR A 178 -0.21 7.32 -10.02
CA THR A 178 -0.35 7.50 -11.48
C THR A 178 -0.93 6.23 -12.10
N GLY A 179 -1.97 6.34 -12.92
CA GLY A 179 -2.52 5.18 -13.62
C GLY A 179 -3.82 5.49 -14.37
N HIS A 180 -4.60 6.46 -13.90
CA HIS A 180 -5.71 7.00 -14.69
C HIS A 180 -5.19 7.75 -15.92
N THR A 181 -5.99 7.70 -16.99
CA THR A 181 -5.65 8.33 -18.29
C THR A 181 -6.39 9.66 -18.52
N ALA A 182 -7.26 10.04 -17.60
CA ALA A 182 -7.96 11.31 -17.55
C ALA A 182 -8.08 11.79 -16.09
N ASP A 183 -8.78 12.90 -15.88
CA ASP A 183 -8.92 13.53 -14.56
C ASP A 183 -9.51 12.57 -13.53
N VAL A 184 -8.96 12.60 -12.32
CA VAL A 184 -9.49 11.88 -11.15
C VAL A 184 -10.52 12.78 -10.49
N SER A 185 -11.76 12.31 -10.44
CA SER A 185 -12.92 13.08 -9.98
C SER A 185 -13.29 12.82 -8.52
N SER A 186 -12.96 11.63 -8.01
CA SER A 186 -13.35 11.19 -6.68
C SER A 186 -12.34 10.19 -6.13
N VAL A 187 -12.09 10.25 -4.82
CA VAL A 187 -11.21 9.34 -4.08
C VAL A 187 -11.76 9.06 -2.69
N GLU A 188 -11.52 7.86 -2.17
CA GLU A 188 -11.85 7.51 -0.78
C GLU A 188 -10.90 6.44 -0.23
N PHE A 189 -10.61 6.48 1.06
CA PHE A 189 -9.97 5.38 1.78
C PHE A 189 -10.97 4.27 2.09
N SER A 190 -10.51 3.02 2.09
CA SER A 190 -11.26 1.93 2.73
C SER A 190 -11.37 2.17 4.24
N PRO A 191 -12.39 1.61 4.91
CA PRO A 191 -12.59 1.81 6.36
C PRO A 191 -11.40 1.38 7.22
N ASP A 192 -10.62 0.38 6.77
CA ASP A 192 -9.40 -0.08 7.43
C ASP A 192 -8.15 0.76 7.07
N GLY A 193 -8.29 1.75 6.19
CA GLY A 193 -7.22 2.64 5.72
C GLY A 193 -6.18 1.97 4.82
N LYS A 194 -6.33 0.69 4.47
CA LYS A 194 -5.31 -0.06 3.72
C LYS A 194 -5.41 0.12 2.21
N ARG A 195 -6.58 0.52 1.71
CA ARG A 195 -6.84 0.71 0.29
C ARG A 195 -7.36 2.12 0.04
N ILE A 196 -7.12 2.62 -1.15
CA ILE A 196 -7.76 3.82 -1.71
C ILE A 196 -8.54 3.36 -2.93
N VAL A 197 -9.75 3.85 -3.13
CA VAL A 197 -10.46 3.76 -4.42
C VAL A 197 -10.47 5.14 -5.07
N SER A 198 -10.28 5.18 -6.38
CA SER A 198 -10.44 6.40 -7.17
C SER A 198 -11.37 6.16 -8.36
N GLY A 199 -12.18 7.17 -8.69
CA GLY A 199 -12.98 7.24 -9.92
C GLY A 199 -12.42 8.31 -10.85
N SER A 200 -12.53 8.09 -12.16
CA SER A 200 -11.96 8.99 -13.17
C SER A 200 -12.87 9.21 -14.37
N TYR A 201 -12.58 10.28 -15.10
CA TYR A 201 -13.12 10.59 -16.41
C TYR A 201 -12.63 9.63 -17.50
N ASP A 202 -11.74 8.70 -17.21
CA ASP A 202 -11.40 7.58 -18.09
C ASP A 202 -12.40 6.41 -18.02
N HIS A 203 -13.52 6.62 -17.32
CA HIS A 203 -14.65 5.70 -17.15
C HIS A 203 -14.33 4.49 -16.25
N THR A 204 -13.16 4.49 -15.61
CA THR A 204 -12.74 3.39 -14.74
C THR A 204 -12.66 3.81 -13.28
N LEU A 205 -12.74 2.81 -12.40
CA LEU A 205 -12.24 2.92 -11.05
C LEU A 205 -10.90 2.20 -10.93
N ARG A 206 -10.07 2.61 -9.97
CA ARG A 206 -8.86 1.90 -9.58
C ARG A 206 -8.79 1.76 -8.06
N ILE A 207 -8.26 0.63 -7.61
CA ILE A 207 -7.91 0.41 -6.20
C ILE A 207 -6.39 0.53 -6.07
N TRP A 208 -5.95 1.22 -5.03
CA TRP A 208 -4.55 1.43 -4.69
C TRP A 208 -4.28 0.88 -3.31
N ASN A 209 -3.09 0.33 -3.11
CA ASN A 209 -2.56 0.12 -1.78
C ASN A 209 -2.22 1.49 -1.17
N ALA A 210 -2.86 1.84 -0.05
CA ALA A 210 -2.74 3.16 0.56
C ALA A 210 -1.31 3.47 1.04
N GLU A 211 -0.56 2.44 1.40
CA GLU A 211 0.76 2.55 1.99
C GLU A 211 1.86 2.59 0.92
N THR A 212 1.80 1.71 -0.08
CA THR A 212 2.83 1.64 -1.13
C THR A 212 2.53 2.52 -2.34
N GLY A 213 1.27 2.95 -2.49
CA GLY A 213 0.79 3.64 -3.69
C GLY A 213 0.72 2.76 -4.94
N MET A 214 0.88 1.44 -4.80
CA MET A 214 0.79 0.50 -5.93
C MET A 214 -0.67 0.25 -6.30
N ILE A 215 -0.92 0.07 -7.60
CA ILE A 215 -2.25 -0.31 -8.11
C ILE A 215 -2.54 -1.76 -7.74
N ILE A 216 -3.76 -2.04 -7.26
CA ILE A 216 -4.25 -3.38 -6.93
C ILE A 216 -5.12 -3.90 -8.08
N GLY A 217 -4.49 -4.62 -9.00
CA GLY A 217 -5.16 -5.25 -10.15
C GLY A 217 -5.43 -4.32 -11.33
N GLU A 218 -6.30 -4.79 -12.22
CA GLU A 218 -6.69 -4.06 -13.43
C GLU A 218 -7.74 -2.98 -13.15
N PRO A 219 -7.88 -1.98 -14.04
CA PRO A 219 -8.96 -0.99 -13.96
C PRO A 219 -10.33 -1.65 -13.92
N MET A 220 -11.19 -1.16 -13.04
CA MET A 220 -12.58 -1.61 -12.91
C MET A 220 -13.41 -0.92 -13.98
N GLN A 221 -13.81 -1.68 -15.00
CA GLN A 221 -14.58 -1.20 -16.15
C GLN A 221 -16.05 -1.61 -16.02
N GLY A 222 -16.96 -0.72 -16.43
CA GLY A 222 -18.40 -0.97 -16.39
C GLY A 222 -19.22 0.26 -16.74
N HIS A 223 -18.79 1.42 -16.24
CA HIS A 223 -19.38 2.69 -16.62
C HIS A 223 -19.08 3.05 -18.07
N THR A 224 -20.05 3.69 -18.73
CA THR A 224 -19.94 4.12 -20.14
C THR A 224 -19.58 5.59 -20.29
N SER A 225 -19.49 6.31 -19.18
CA SER A 225 -19.13 7.72 -19.09
C SER A 225 -18.30 7.98 -17.83
N TRP A 226 -18.02 9.25 -17.54
CA TRP A 226 -17.20 9.68 -16.41
C TRP A 226 -17.69 9.10 -15.09
N VAL A 227 -16.79 8.53 -14.30
CA VAL A 227 -17.09 8.20 -12.90
C VAL A 227 -16.99 9.51 -12.12
N THR A 228 -18.00 9.83 -11.32
CA THR A 228 -18.11 11.12 -10.61
C THR A 228 -18.00 10.95 -9.09
N SER A 229 -18.30 9.76 -8.58
CA SER A 229 -18.26 9.45 -7.15
C SER A 229 -17.88 7.98 -6.96
N VAL A 230 -17.04 7.70 -5.97
CA VAL A 230 -16.70 6.35 -5.51
C VAL A 230 -16.76 6.31 -3.99
N VAL A 231 -17.37 5.27 -3.42
CA VAL A 231 -17.48 5.10 -1.96
C VAL A 231 -17.36 3.62 -1.55
N PHE A 232 -16.60 3.32 -0.51
CA PHE A 232 -16.54 2.02 0.16
C PHE A 232 -17.75 1.82 1.10
N SER A 233 -18.23 0.58 1.19
CA SER A 233 -19.13 0.18 2.26
C SER A 233 -18.41 0.23 3.62
N PRO A 234 -19.14 0.37 4.75
CA PRO A 234 -18.53 0.42 6.08
C PRO A 234 -17.73 -0.83 6.48
N ASP A 235 -18.06 -1.99 5.92
CA ASP A 235 -17.30 -3.23 6.07
C ASP A 235 -16.09 -3.34 5.12
N GLY A 236 -15.98 -2.42 4.15
CA GLY A 236 -14.92 -2.40 3.15
C GLY A 236 -15.03 -3.49 2.07
N GLU A 237 -16.10 -4.29 2.07
CA GLU A 237 -16.27 -5.42 1.14
C GLU A 237 -16.84 -5.00 -0.21
N LYS A 238 -17.60 -3.90 -0.26
CA LYS A 238 -18.24 -3.37 -1.45
C LYS A 238 -17.75 -1.94 -1.74
N ILE A 239 -17.84 -1.56 -3.00
CA ILE A 239 -17.68 -0.18 -3.46
C ILE A 239 -18.95 0.18 -4.23
N VAL A 240 -19.45 1.40 -4.08
CA VAL A 240 -20.45 1.98 -4.99
C VAL A 240 -19.81 3.09 -5.80
N SER A 241 -20.14 3.17 -7.09
CA SER A 241 -19.78 4.30 -7.94
C SER A 241 -20.99 4.93 -8.59
N GLY A 242 -20.97 6.25 -8.70
CA GLY A 242 -21.89 7.03 -9.52
C GLY A 242 -21.19 7.56 -10.78
N SER A 243 -21.95 7.74 -11.86
CA SER A 243 -21.41 8.19 -13.14
C SER A 243 -22.31 9.16 -13.89
N SER A 244 -21.69 9.89 -14.82
CA SER A 244 -22.37 10.67 -15.85
C SER A 244 -23.15 9.82 -16.86
N ASP A 245 -23.05 8.49 -16.80
CA ASP A 245 -23.94 7.58 -17.53
C ASP A 245 -25.31 7.37 -16.86
N GLN A 246 -25.61 8.14 -15.81
CA GLN A 246 -26.88 8.17 -15.07
C GLN A 246 -27.12 6.92 -14.20
N THR A 247 -26.14 6.03 -14.09
CA THR A 247 -26.24 4.81 -13.28
C THR A 247 -25.34 4.86 -12.06
N LEU A 248 -25.64 3.97 -11.12
CA LEU A 248 -24.65 3.53 -10.13
C LEU A 248 -24.31 2.07 -10.34
N HIS A 249 -23.08 1.69 -9.97
CA HIS A 249 -22.65 0.30 -9.92
C HIS A 249 -22.20 -0.08 -8.52
N ILE A 250 -22.53 -1.28 -8.08
CA ILE A 250 -21.97 -1.90 -6.87
C ILE A 250 -20.87 -2.86 -7.31
N TRP A 251 -19.73 -2.83 -6.64
CA TRP A 251 -18.57 -3.64 -6.95
C TRP A 251 -18.17 -4.44 -5.72
N ASN A 252 -17.68 -5.64 -5.93
CA ASN A 252 -16.94 -6.37 -4.90
C ASN A 252 -15.52 -5.81 -4.82
N ALA A 253 -15.10 -5.32 -3.66
CA ALA A 253 -13.80 -4.67 -3.48
C ALA A 253 -12.61 -5.63 -3.64
N GLU A 254 -12.81 -6.92 -3.39
CA GLU A 254 -11.74 -7.94 -3.47
C GLU A 254 -11.60 -8.48 -4.89
N THR A 255 -12.71 -8.93 -5.49
CA THR A 255 -12.69 -9.48 -6.84
C THR A 255 -12.59 -8.39 -7.90
N ARG A 256 -13.01 -7.15 -7.57
CA ARG A 256 -13.12 -5.98 -8.45
C ARG A 256 -14.17 -6.13 -9.56
N MET A 257 -15.11 -7.07 -9.37
CA MET A 257 -16.20 -7.35 -10.29
C MET A 257 -17.47 -6.63 -9.87
N ILE A 258 -18.31 -6.28 -10.85
CA ILE A 258 -19.66 -5.72 -10.61
C ILE A 258 -20.53 -6.77 -9.91
N ILE A 259 -21.32 -6.32 -8.93
CA ILE A 259 -22.34 -7.09 -8.24
C ILE A 259 -23.70 -6.66 -8.78
N GLY A 260 -24.41 -7.60 -9.42
CA GLY A 260 -25.76 -7.35 -9.94
C GLY A 260 -25.79 -6.45 -11.18
N GLU A 261 -26.98 -5.93 -11.45
CA GLU A 261 -27.23 -4.99 -12.55
C GLU A 261 -26.99 -3.54 -12.12
N PRO A 262 -26.75 -2.60 -13.05
CA PRO A 262 -26.64 -1.18 -12.74
C PRO A 262 -27.89 -0.67 -12.01
N LEU A 263 -27.69 0.20 -11.02
CA LEU A 263 -28.78 0.90 -10.34
C LEU A 263 -29.28 2.01 -11.26
N GLN A 264 -30.43 1.77 -11.89
CA GLN A 264 -31.08 2.69 -12.82
C GLN A 264 -32.28 3.37 -12.17
N GLY A 265 -32.46 4.66 -12.44
CA GLY A 265 -33.58 5.46 -11.92
C GLY A 265 -33.37 6.96 -12.08
N HIS A 266 -32.12 7.41 -11.98
CA HIS A 266 -31.76 8.79 -12.31
C HIS A 266 -31.89 9.06 -13.82
N THR A 267 -32.25 10.30 -14.16
CA THR A 267 -32.44 10.75 -15.55
C THR A 267 -31.34 11.70 -16.04
N LEU A 268 -30.47 12.13 -15.13
CA LEU A 268 -29.24 12.89 -15.41
C LEU A 268 -28.09 12.32 -14.57
N GLN A 269 -26.88 12.85 -14.78
CA GLN A 269 -25.68 12.33 -14.15
C GLN A 269 -25.79 12.20 -12.63
N VAL A 270 -25.31 11.09 -12.10
CA VAL A 270 -25.13 10.91 -10.66
C VAL A 270 -23.92 11.76 -10.26
N THR A 271 -24.05 12.57 -9.22
CA THR A 271 -22.99 13.47 -8.74
C THR A 271 -22.42 13.07 -7.40
N SER A 272 -23.18 12.29 -6.61
CA SER A 272 -22.71 11.76 -5.33
C SER A 272 -23.40 10.44 -4.99
N ALA A 273 -22.69 9.59 -4.27
CA ALA A 273 -23.22 8.39 -3.62
C ALA A 273 -22.71 8.33 -2.19
N ALA A 274 -23.40 7.58 -1.32
CA ALA A 274 -22.90 7.22 0.01
C ALA A 274 -23.58 5.95 0.51
N PHE A 275 -22.86 5.15 1.31
CA PHE A 275 -23.45 4.07 2.09
C PHE A 275 -24.04 4.59 3.41
N SER A 276 -25.13 3.97 3.87
CA SER A 276 -25.56 4.11 5.26
C SER A 276 -24.52 3.49 6.22
N PRO A 277 -24.43 3.93 7.49
CA PRO A 277 -23.46 3.39 8.45
C PRO A 277 -23.61 1.89 8.72
N ASP A 278 -24.79 1.31 8.50
CA ASP A 278 -25.05 -0.12 8.60
C ASP A 278 -24.78 -0.90 7.31
N GLY A 279 -24.36 -0.22 6.23
CA GLY A 279 -24.06 -0.79 4.92
C GLY A 279 -25.28 -1.28 4.11
N LYS A 280 -26.50 -1.16 4.65
CA LYS A 280 -27.70 -1.76 4.04
C LYS A 280 -28.36 -0.90 2.98
N ARG A 281 -28.02 0.39 2.93
CA ARG A 281 -28.60 1.34 1.98
C ARG A 281 -27.52 2.13 1.28
N ILE A 282 -27.82 2.51 0.07
CA ILE A 282 -27.07 3.50 -0.70
C ILE A 282 -28.00 4.70 -0.88
N VAL A 283 -27.47 5.91 -0.75
CA VAL A 283 -28.13 7.13 -1.22
C VAL A 283 -27.35 7.68 -2.39
N SER A 284 -28.06 8.17 -3.40
CA SER A 284 -27.45 8.84 -4.56
C SER A 284 -28.13 10.18 -4.82
N GLY A 285 -27.34 11.15 -5.27
CA GLY A 285 -27.82 12.44 -5.76
C GLY A 285 -27.44 12.67 -7.21
N SER A 286 -28.31 13.35 -7.94
CA SER A 286 -28.16 13.59 -9.37
C SER A 286 -28.53 15.02 -9.77
N ASP A 287 -28.02 15.44 -10.91
CA ASP A 287 -28.40 16.69 -11.59
C ASP A 287 -29.88 16.74 -12.00
N ASP A 288 -30.59 15.62 -11.96
CA ASP A 288 -32.04 15.56 -12.16
C ASP A 288 -32.85 16.13 -10.98
N LYS A 289 -32.15 16.65 -9.96
CA LYS A 289 -32.71 17.29 -8.76
C LYS A 289 -33.41 16.30 -7.84
N THR A 290 -33.12 15.00 -7.97
CA THR A 290 -33.67 13.95 -7.11
C THR A 290 -32.59 13.29 -6.24
N LEU A 291 -33.05 12.64 -5.18
CA LEU A 291 -32.28 11.70 -4.38
C LEU A 291 -32.97 10.35 -4.47
N HIS A 292 -32.20 9.29 -4.66
CA HIS A 292 -32.70 7.92 -4.59
C HIS A 292 -32.06 7.19 -3.41
N ILE A 293 -32.87 6.39 -2.71
CA ILE A 293 -32.39 5.46 -1.68
C ILE A 293 -32.52 4.06 -2.25
N TRP A 294 -31.44 3.30 -2.23
CA TRP A 294 -31.35 1.95 -2.78
C TRP A 294 -31.11 0.95 -1.66
N ASN A 295 -31.63 -0.26 -1.82
CA ASN A 295 -31.21 -1.40 -1.04
C ASN A 295 -29.84 -1.89 -1.54
N ALA A 296 -28.83 -1.91 -0.67
CA ALA A 296 -27.45 -2.25 -1.06
C ALA A 296 -27.23 -3.74 -1.38
N GLU A 297 -28.20 -4.61 -1.06
CA GLU A 297 -28.14 -6.04 -1.36
C GLU A 297 -28.89 -6.37 -2.65
N THR A 298 -30.07 -5.76 -2.86
CA THR A 298 -30.90 -6.08 -4.02
C THR A 298 -30.76 -5.10 -5.18
N GLY A 299 -30.17 -3.92 -4.96
CA GLY A 299 -30.08 -2.85 -5.95
C GLY A 299 -31.42 -2.18 -6.29
N MET A 300 -32.49 -2.46 -5.54
CA MET A 300 -33.81 -1.87 -5.80
C MET A 300 -33.99 -0.53 -5.09
N ILE A 301 -34.72 0.40 -5.71
CA ILE A 301 -35.14 1.66 -5.10
C ILE A 301 -36.06 1.36 -3.91
N ILE A 302 -35.86 2.08 -2.81
CA ILE A 302 -36.69 2.03 -1.61
C ILE A 302 -37.61 3.24 -1.62
N GLY A 303 -38.92 3.01 -1.55
CA GLY A 303 -39.92 4.06 -1.33
C GLY A 303 -40.60 4.61 -2.58
N GLU A 304 -40.62 3.84 -3.67
CA GLU A 304 -41.65 3.99 -4.73
C GLU A 304 -43.00 3.39 -4.30
#